data_AF-A0A670YYE0-F1
#
_entry.id   AF-A0A670YYE0-F1
#
_cell.length_a   1.000
_cell.length_b   1.000
_cell.length_c   1.000
_cell.angle_alpha   90.00
_cell.angle_beta   90.00
_cell.angle_gamma   90.00
#
_symmetry.space_group_name_H-M   'P 1'
#
loop_
_entity.id
_entity.type
_entity.pdbx_description
1 polymer ?
#
loop_
_entity_poly.entity_id
_entity_poly.type
_entity_poly.pdbx_seq_one_letter_code
_entity_poly.pdbx_strand_id
1 'polypeptide(L)'
;MSLSTAISLSLVFITWTCCAREPPEWHPPGTGFQKCQEALNRPMLGVLPGGGWDNLRNLDMGRVMNLNYSLCKITKDGAYIIPNDFFTIALKQSLLEMNSEITESWMDYQCTTAVSINAGLSFSHINGRFSSDFRRAKTHQVRDKSVSTKVQIRNLMYSVKMDLTTKLDEGFHQQLVTIANQLEKNKTQMANYLAEILVLNYGTHVLTGVDVGASLVQEDYIKATFVKDGQSMRSAITAAAGISFHNIINFNVGVSVGTEDNLTKQYQGNRTSSRVESFGGLPFYPGITLKTWQESITNQLVALDRSGLPLPFFITPDNLPGLPSPILKKLSKTIESAIDRYYTFNTYPGCINPASPNFNFYANVDDGTCEGTATNFTFGGVYQVCAQLEGPDADVLCQALEQKNPLTGDFSCPVGYTSIKLRSQQHEEGFSHLDCRRDCFLWKLFCKWICNDIFTLSKVQFSSHWCAVRGPVSETSTFLFGGLFSAKSTNPVTNAQSCPSRYYPLKLFDQLKVCVSSDERGRRHSVPFGGFFSCQIGNPLSGLLNGTENDSYLKRCPAGFSQHLALISDGCQVEYCVQAGRFTDKPLPQARLPPFTRKPAISFLATDFILVTS
;
A
#
# COMPACT_ATOMS: atom_id res chain seq x y z
N MET A 1 -60.94 -25.89 -65.41
CA MET A 1 -60.11 -27.01 -65.89
C MET A 1 -58.67 -26.52 -65.90
N SER A 2 -57.94 -26.86 -64.83
CA SER A 2 -56.71 -27.68 -64.84
C SER A 2 -55.46 -26.90 -65.26
N LEU A 3 -54.64 -26.53 -64.28
CA LEU A 3 -53.29 -27.09 -64.03
C LEU A 3 -52.26 -26.74 -65.12
N SER A 4 -51.29 -25.89 -64.77
CA SER A 4 -49.97 -26.38 -64.31
C SER A 4 -48.96 -25.25 -64.12
N THR A 5 -48.40 -25.28 -62.92
CA THR A 5 -47.14 -24.71 -62.40
C THR A 5 -45.96 -24.56 -63.38
N ALA A 6 -45.24 -23.43 -63.31
CA ALA A 6 -43.85 -23.39 -62.80
C ALA A 6 -43.17 -22.00 -62.96
N ILE A 7 -42.72 -21.46 -61.81
CA ILE A 7 -41.37 -20.94 -61.51
C ILE A 7 -40.88 -19.59 -62.09
N SER A 8 -40.39 -18.78 -61.13
CA SER A 8 -39.46 -17.63 -61.20
C SER A 8 -39.93 -16.31 -61.79
N LEU A 9 -40.41 -15.42 -60.90
CA LEU A 9 -40.39 -13.98 -61.12
C LEU A 9 -39.01 -13.41 -60.77
N SER A 10 -38.21 -13.18 -61.80
CA SER A 10 -37.08 -12.25 -61.77
C SER A 10 -37.61 -10.85 -62.08
N LEU A 11 -37.53 -9.92 -61.12
CA LEU A 11 -37.84 -8.51 -61.34
C LEU A 11 -36.61 -7.66 -61.02
N VAL A 12 -36.01 -7.19 -62.11
CA VAL A 12 -34.96 -6.19 -62.20
C VAL A 12 -35.49 -4.87 -61.64
N PHE A 13 -34.81 -4.31 -60.64
CA PHE A 13 -34.90 -2.90 -60.30
C PHE A 13 -33.52 -2.25 -60.43
N ILE A 14 -33.49 -1.24 -61.27
CA ILE A 14 -32.36 -0.39 -61.65
C ILE A 14 -31.98 0.47 -60.45
N THR A 15 -30.78 0.28 -59.90
CA THR A 15 -30.22 1.15 -58.85
C THR A 15 -29.28 2.17 -59.47
N TRP A 16 -29.66 3.43 -59.30
CA TRP A 16 -28.90 4.63 -59.63
C TRP A 16 -27.61 4.69 -58.81
N THR A 17 -26.46 4.73 -59.48
CA THR A 17 -25.15 4.97 -58.88
C THR A 17 -24.96 6.47 -58.61
N CYS A 18 -25.15 6.89 -57.37
CA CYS A 18 -24.55 8.12 -56.85
C CYS A 18 -23.21 7.76 -56.19
N CYS A 19 -22.12 8.33 -56.73
CA CYS A 19 -20.78 8.25 -56.17
C CYS A 19 -20.75 8.79 -54.73
N ALA A 20 -20.71 7.89 -53.74
CA ALA A 20 -20.21 8.22 -52.40
C ALA A 20 -18.72 7.91 -52.39
N ARG A 21 -17.90 8.96 -52.47
CA ARG A 21 -16.45 8.90 -52.27
C ARG A 21 -16.22 8.53 -50.82
N GLU A 22 -15.60 7.38 -50.57
CA GLU A 22 -15.18 6.98 -49.22
C GLU A 22 -14.34 8.12 -48.59
N PRO A 23 -14.58 8.48 -47.32
CA PRO A 23 -13.71 9.41 -46.64
C PRO A 23 -12.31 8.79 -46.56
N PRO A 24 -11.23 9.58 -46.73
CA PRO A 24 -9.89 9.04 -46.60
C PRO A 24 -9.74 8.44 -45.21
N GLU A 25 -9.31 7.18 -45.15
CA GLU A 25 -8.89 6.52 -43.92
C GLU A 25 -7.97 7.46 -43.13
N TRP A 26 -8.48 7.96 -42.02
CA TRP A 26 -7.67 8.63 -41.01
C TRP A 26 -6.84 7.55 -40.32
N HIS A 27 -5.72 7.17 -40.93
CA HIS A 27 -4.65 6.53 -40.19
C HIS A 27 -4.12 7.56 -39.19
N PRO A 28 -4.18 7.32 -37.87
CA PRO A 28 -3.51 8.20 -36.92
C PRO A 28 -2.03 8.23 -37.31
N PRO A 29 -1.38 9.42 -37.34
CA PRO A 29 0.03 9.50 -37.69
C PRO A 29 0.80 8.61 -36.73
N GLY A 30 1.48 7.59 -37.28
CA GLY A 30 2.23 6.61 -36.49
C GLY A 30 3.08 7.32 -35.44
N THR A 31 2.97 6.86 -34.19
CA THR A 31 3.78 7.33 -33.07
C THR A 31 5.25 7.37 -33.49
N GLY A 32 6.05 8.31 -32.99
CA GLY A 32 7.46 8.47 -33.39
C GLY A 32 8.25 7.15 -33.35
N PHE A 33 7.89 6.24 -32.45
CA PHE A 33 8.42 4.88 -32.37
C PHE A 33 8.10 4.01 -33.60
N GLN A 34 6.85 3.95 -34.05
CA GLN A 34 6.44 3.07 -35.14
C GLN A 34 7.21 3.39 -36.42
N LYS A 35 7.45 4.68 -36.68
CA LYS A 35 8.31 5.15 -37.78
C LYS A 35 9.74 4.61 -37.67
N CYS A 36 10.32 4.63 -36.48
CA CYS A 36 11.66 4.10 -36.24
C CYS A 36 11.72 2.58 -36.38
N GLN A 37 10.69 1.88 -35.92
CA GLN A 37 10.61 0.42 -36.02
C GLN A 37 10.54 -0.04 -37.48
N GLU A 38 9.68 0.60 -38.28
CA GLU A 38 9.55 0.33 -39.72
C GLU A 38 10.83 0.67 -40.47
N ALA A 39 11.50 1.78 -40.14
CA ALA A 39 12.73 2.21 -40.81
C ALA A 39 13.94 1.33 -40.49
N LEU A 40 14.08 0.86 -39.25
CA LEU A 40 15.28 0.15 -38.78
C LEU A 40 15.13 -1.37 -38.78
N ASN A 41 13.90 -1.89 -38.82
CA ASN A 41 13.60 -3.31 -38.64
C ASN A 41 14.31 -3.90 -37.39
N ARG A 42 14.11 -3.24 -36.25
CA ARG A 42 14.70 -3.59 -34.96
C ARG A 42 13.66 -3.54 -33.84
N PRO A 43 13.77 -4.42 -32.83
CA PRO A 43 12.89 -4.37 -31.67
C PRO A 43 13.21 -3.17 -30.76
N MET A 44 12.23 -2.79 -29.95
CA MET A 44 12.42 -1.84 -28.86
C MET A 44 13.05 -2.54 -27.66
N LEU A 45 13.91 -1.83 -26.92
CA LEU A 45 14.28 -2.27 -25.59
C LEU A 45 13.09 -2.06 -24.64
N GLY A 46 12.40 -3.15 -24.28
CA GLY A 46 11.17 -3.09 -23.47
C GLY A 46 11.37 -2.68 -22.01
N VAL A 47 12.61 -2.71 -21.52
CA VAL A 47 12.94 -2.42 -20.12
C VAL A 47 13.65 -1.07 -20.04
N LEU A 48 12.96 -0.06 -19.54
CA LEU A 48 13.45 1.32 -19.47
C LEU A 48 13.25 1.93 -18.07
N PRO A 49 14.15 2.81 -17.62
CA PRO A 49 13.92 3.65 -16.45
C PRO A 49 12.92 4.78 -16.78
N GLY A 50 12.69 5.70 -15.84
CA GLY A 50 11.78 6.84 -15.98
C GLY A 50 10.34 6.56 -15.50
N GLY A 51 10.04 5.33 -15.13
CA GLY A 51 8.81 4.96 -14.43
C GLY A 51 8.86 5.32 -12.94
N GLY A 52 7.68 5.55 -12.36
CA GLY A 52 7.49 5.62 -10.93
C GLY A 52 7.68 4.25 -10.25
N TRP A 53 7.98 4.24 -8.96
CA TRP A 53 8.27 3.05 -8.19
C TRP A 53 7.76 3.15 -6.77
N ASP A 54 7.03 2.13 -6.32
CA ASP A 54 6.65 1.97 -4.91
C ASP A 54 7.65 1.08 -4.19
N ASN A 55 8.49 1.74 -3.39
CA ASN A 55 9.59 1.07 -2.70
C ASN A 55 9.16 0.27 -1.47
N LEU A 56 7.90 0.35 -1.00
CA LEU A 56 7.42 -0.56 0.06
C LEU A 56 7.04 -1.92 -0.54
N ARG A 57 6.37 -1.90 -1.69
CA ARG A 57 5.82 -3.09 -2.35
C ARG A 57 6.75 -3.69 -3.41
N ASN A 58 7.78 -2.97 -3.83
CA ASN A 58 8.62 -3.28 -4.99
C ASN A 58 7.80 -3.43 -6.28
N LEU A 59 7.02 -2.41 -6.61
CA LEU A 59 6.15 -2.41 -7.79
C LEU A 59 6.41 -1.20 -8.68
N ASP A 60 6.46 -1.44 -9.99
CA ASP A 60 6.49 -0.39 -11.02
C ASP A 60 5.15 0.35 -11.04
N MET A 61 5.19 1.68 -11.15
CA MET A 61 4.04 2.59 -11.11
C MET A 61 3.90 3.38 -12.42
N GLY A 62 3.05 4.41 -12.44
CA GLY A 62 2.85 5.27 -13.60
C GLY A 62 4.15 5.89 -14.14
N ARG A 63 4.14 6.24 -15.44
CA ARG A 63 5.29 6.85 -16.12
C ARG A 63 5.52 8.28 -15.62
N VAL A 64 6.76 8.60 -15.24
CA VAL A 64 7.12 9.95 -14.73
C VAL A 64 7.91 10.74 -15.77
N MET A 65 8.80 10.07 -16.51
CA MET A 65 9.62 10.67 -17.55
C MET A 65 9.08 10.35 -18.94
N ASN A 66 9.15 11.33 -19.84
CA ASN A 66 8.73 11.18 -21.22
C ASN A 66 9.67 10.26 -22.01
N LEU A 67 9.12 9.46 -22.92
CA LEU A 67 9.88 8.58 -23.82
C LEU A 67 9.81 9.12 -25.25
N ASN A 68 10.81 9.91 -25.64
CA ASN A 68 10.90 10.47 -26.98
C ASN A 68 11.76 9.59 -27.91
N TYR A 69 11.20 9.17 -29.04
CA TYR A 69 11.87 8.33 -30.05
C TYR A 69 12.19 9.08 -31.36
N SER A 70 12.05 10.40 -31.40
CA SER A 70 12.14 11.17 -32.66
C SER A 70 13.46 11.03 -33.43
N LEU A 71 14.55 10.59 -32.79
CA LEU A 71 15.86 10.44 -33.43
C LEU A 71 16.18 8.98 -33.80
N CYS A 72 15.26 8.03 -33.55
CA CYS A 72 15.46 6.61 -33.81
C CYS A 72 16.79 6.06 -33.27
N LYS A 73 17.17 6.50 -32.07
CA LYS A 73 18.43 6.12 -31.43
C LYS A 73 18.45 4.62 -31.16
N ILE A 74 19.61 4.00 -31.36
CA ILE A 74 19.84 2.58 -31.13
C ILE A 74 20.93 2.35 -30.09
N THR A 75 20.95 1.16 -29.50
CA THR A 75 22.07 0.69 -28.68
C THR A 75 23.36 0.65 -29.49
N LYS A 76 24.52 0.74 -28.81
CA LYS A 76 25.83 0.76 -29.50
C LYS A 76 26.11 -0.49 -30.34
N ASP A 77 25.53 -1.62 -29.95
CA ASP A 77 25.62 -2.89 -30.69
C ASP A 77 24.54 -3.04 -31.76
N GLY A 78 23.66 -2.05 -31.93
CA GLY A 78 22.62 -2.02 -32.96
C GLY A 78 21.48 -3.03 -32.76
N ALA A 79 21.34 -3.58 -31.55
CA ALA A 79 20.35 -4.60 -31.23
C ALA A 79 18.95 -4.02 -30.98
N TYR A 80 18.85 -2.88 -30.29
CA TYR A 80 17.56 -2.33 -29.86
C TYR A 80 17.42 -0.84 -30.13
N ILE A 81 16.18 -0.40 -30.37
CA ILE A 81 15.77 1.01 -30.38
C ILE A 81 15.57 1.48 -28.94
N ILE A 82 16.11 2.67 -28.62
CA ILE A 82 16.04 3.32 -27.31
C ILE A 82 15.56 4.78 -27.45
N PRO A 83 14.97 5.38 -26.41
CA PRO A 83 14.59 6.79 -26.46
C PRO A 83 15.82 7.72 -26.46
N ASN A 84 15.62 8.95 -26.93
CA ASN A 84 16.68 9.93 -27.19
C ASN A 84 17.51 10.25 -25.93
N ASP A 85 16.81 10.51 -24.82
CA ASP A 85 17.37 10.99 -23.54
C ASP A 85 17.85 9.83 -22.64
N PHE A 86 18.05 8.65 -23.22
CA PHE A 86 18.46 7.44 -22.53
C PHE A 86 19.75 6.90 -23.13
N PHE A 87 20.57 6.25 -22.32
CA PHE A 87 21.78 5.60 -22.79
C PHE A 87 21.96 4.23 -22.15
N THR A 88 22.62 3.35 -22.89
CA THR A 88 22.86 1.97 -22.48
C THR A 88 24.35 1.70 -22.34
N ILE A 89 24.71 0.97 -21.29
CA ILE A 89 26.04 0.40 -21.09
C ILE A 89 25.93 -1.09 -21.37
N ALA A 90 26.58 -1.57 -22.43
CA ALA A 90 26.62 -3.00 -22.74
C ALA A 90 27.60 -3.68 -21.79
N LEU A 91 27.08 -4.57 -20.93
CA LEU A 91 27.86 -5.29 -19.94
C LEU A 91 28.17 -6.71 -20.41
N LYS A 92 27.18 -7.41 -20.97
CA LYS A 92 27.30 -8.80 -21.49
C LYS A 92 27.96 -9.74 -20.47
N GLN A 93 27.57 -9.63 -19.21
CA GLN A 93 28.10 -10.42 -18.10
C GLN A 93 27.19 -11.64 -17.84
N SER A 94 27.80 -12.78 -17.60
CA SER A 94 27.11 -14.00 -17.16
C SER A 94 27.74 -14.45 -15.86
N LEU A 95 26.98 -14.40 -14.77
CA LEU A 95 27.39 -14.84 -13.45
C LEU A 95 26.66 -16.14 -13.12
N LEU A 96 27.43 -17.19 -12.85
CA LEU A 96 26.93 -18.48 -12.41
C LEU A 96 27.39 -18.70 -10.97
N GLU A 97 26.49 -18.49 -10.01
CA GLU A 97 26.77 -18.76 -8.60
C GLU A 97 26.34 -20.19 -8.26
N MET A 98 27.33 -21.07 -8.12
CA MET A 98 27.09 -22.47 -7.76
C MET A 98 26.98 -22.69 -6.24
N ASN A 99 27.29 -21.68 -5.42
CA ASN A 99 27.13 -21.73 -3.97
C ASN A 99 25.93 -20.87 -3.56
N SER A 100 25.11 -21.35 -2.64
CA SER A 100 23.98 -20.54 -2.15
C SER A 100 24.41 -19.47 -1.16
N GLU A 101 23.67 -18.37 -1.12
CA GLU A 101 23.67 -17.45 0.02
C GLU A 101 22.68 -17.94 1.09
N ILE A 102 23.10 -17.94 2.37
CA ILE A 102 22.23 -18.29 3.50
C ILE A 102 21.72 -17.01 4.15
N THR A 103 20.41 -16.82 4.21
CA THR A 103 19.77 -15.74 4.97
C THR A 103 19.05 -16.33 6.18
N GLU A 104 19.61 -16.11 7.37
CA GLU A 104 19.07 -16.65 8.63
C GLU A 104 17.90 -15.84 9.18
N SER A 105 17.89 -14.53 8.90
CA SER A 105 16.89 -13.60 9.39
C SER A 105 16.19 -12.89 8.25
N TRP A 106 14.87 -12.83 8.31
CA TRP A 106 14.04 -12.12 7.33
C TRP A 106 14.33 -10.62 7.37
N MET A 107 14.89 -10.08 8.46
CA MET A 107 15.35 -8.69 8.53
C MET A 107 16.45 -8.39 7.51
N ASP A 108 17.30 -9.36 7.20
CA ASP A 108 18.42 -9.22 6.27
C ASP A 108 18.06 -9.69 4.84
N TYR A 109 16.80 -10.05 4.62
CA TYR A 109 16.34 -10.55 3.33
C TYR A 109 16.42 -9.49 2.23
N GLN A 110 17.11 -9.82 1.15
CA GLN A 110 17.24 -8.98 -0.04
C GLN A 110 16.33 -9.49 -1.17
N CYS A 111 15.50 -8.59 -1.69
CA CYS A 111 14.64 -8.87 -2.84
C CYS A 111 15.48 -9.00 -4.12
N THR A 112 15.23 -10.03 -4.91
CA THR A 112 16.07 -10.44 -6.04
C THR A 112 16.20 -9.38 -7.16
N THR A 113 15.15 -8.56 -7.37
CA THR A 113 15.07 -7.64 -8.53
C THR A 113 15.12 -6.15 -8.18
N ALA A 114 15.38 -5.82 -6.91
CA ALA A 114 15.29 -4.45 -6.39
C ALA A 114 16.25 -4.21 -5.22
N VAL A 115 17.45 -4.81 -5.25
CA VAL A 115 18.43 -4.69 -4.16
C VAL A 115 18.88 -3.24 -4.03
N SER A 116 19.30 -2.63 -5.15
CA SER A 116 19.93 -1.31 -5.13
C SER A 116 18.98 -0.19 -4.69
N ILE A 117 17.72 -0.19 -5.17
CA ILE A 117 16.74 0.83 -4.79
C ILE A 117 16.25 0.70 -3.34
N ASN A 118 16.24 -0.52 -2.79
CA ASN A 118 15.87 -0.74 -1.39
C ASN A 118 16.98 -0.33 -0.42
N ALA A 119 18.25 -0.39 -0.85
CA ALA A 119 19.42 0.05 -0.09
C ALA A 119 19.57 1.57 0.01
N GLY A 120 18.70 2.36 -0.62
CA GLY A 120 18.70 3.83 -0.52
C GLY A 120 18.56 4.33 0.92
N LEU A 121 19.17 5.48 1.22
CA LEU A 121 19.22 6.05 2.58
C LEU A 121 17.86 6.51 3.12
N SER A 122 16.93 6.91 2.25
CA SER A 122 15.60 7.36 2.65
C SER A 122 14.71 6.18 3.02
N PHE A 123 14.15 6.22 4.24
CA PHE A 123 13.21 5.22 4.78
C PHE A 123 13.70 3.75 4.73
N SER A 124 15.04 3.57 4.79
CA SER A 124 15.73 2.29 4.57
C SER A 124 15.20 1.12 5.42
N HIS A 125 14.66 1.40 6.61
CA HIS A 125 14.24 0.36 7.55
C HIS A 125 13.06 -0.49 7.07
N ILE A 126 12.16 0.06 6.23
CA ILE A 126 10.96 -0.67 5.77
C ILE A 126 10.81 -0.81 4.25
N ASN A 127 11.84 -0.43 3.49
CA ASN A 127 11.88 -0.65 2.03
C ASN A 127 11.75 -2.15 1.70
N GLY A 128 10.93 -2.48 0.70
CA GLY A 128 10.66 -3.84 0.23
C GLY A 128 9.87 -4.75 1.18
N ARG A 129 9.54 -4.30 2.41
CA ARG A 129 8.91 -5.14 3.46
C ARG A 129 7.44 -5.52 3.17
N PHE A 130 6.84 -4.99 2.11
CA PHE A 130 5.49 -5.36 1.66
C PHE A 130 5.50 -6.07 0.31
N SER A 131 6.67 -6.34 -0.26
CA SER A 131 6.81 -7.15 -1.47
C SER A 131 6.35 -8.59 -1.25
N SER A 132 5.95 -9.26 -2.34
CA SER A 132 5.58 -10.68 -2.33
C SER A 132 6.72 -11.56 -1.81
N ASP A 133 7.94 -11.26 -2.23
CA ASP A 133 9.14 -12.03 -1.87
C ASP A 133 9.45 -11.93 -0.38
N PHE A 134 9.48 -10.72 0.17
CA PHE A 134 9.71 -10.52 1.59
C PHE A 134 8.61 -11.17 2.44
N ARG A 135 7.33 -11.00 2.07
CA ARG A 135 6.21 -11.57 2.83
C ARG A 135 6.28 -13.10 2.85
N ARG A 136 6.65 -13.72 1.73
CA ARG A 136 6.87 -15.17 1.62
C ARG A 136 8.05 -15.61 2.49
N ALA A 137 9.20 -14.94 2.36
CA ALA A 137 10.39 -15.26 3.14
C ALA A 137 10.15 -15.18 4.64
N LYS A 138 9.55 -14.09 5.12
CA LYS A 138 9.18 -13.92 6.53
C LYS A 138 8.20 -14.99 7.00
N THR A 139 7.22 -15.34 6.18
CA THR A 139 6.22 -16.36 6.52
C THR A 139 6.86 -17.73 6.72
N HIS A 140 7.70 -18.19 5.78
CA HIS A 140 8.39 -19.48 5.89
C HIS A 140 9.37 -19.49 7.06
N GLN A 141 10.24 -18.48 7.17
CA GLN A 141 11.25 -18.44 8.23
C GLN A 141 10.64 -18.48 9.64
N VAL A 142 9.52 -17.77 9.86
CA VAL A 142 8.85 -17.76 11.16
C VAL A 142 8.02 -19.02 11.40
N ARG A 143 7.15 -19.40 10.45
CA ARG A 143 6.18 -20.49 10.67
C ARG A 143 6.82 -21.87 10.60
N ASP A 144 7.75 -22.06 9.67
CA ASP A 144 8.43 -23.34 9.44
C ASP A 144 9.73 -23.45 10.24
N LYS A 145 10.09 -22.40 11.00
CA LYS A 145 11.35 -22.29 11.75
C LYS A 145 12.55 -22.61 10.85
N SER A 146 12.57 -21.98 9.69
CA SER A 146 13.52 -22.23 8.62
C SER A 146 14.45 -21.03 8.39
N VAL A 147 15.54 -21.27 7.69
CA VAL A 147 16.36 -20.23 7.04
C VAL A 147 16.25 -20.39 5.53
N SER A 148 16.53 -19.34 4.77
CA SER A 148 16.48 -19.40 3.30
C SER A 148 17.86 -19.59 2.69
N THR A 149 17.96 -20.43 1.68
CA THR A 149 19.11 -20.58 0.79
C THR A 149 18.73 -20.10 -0.61
N LYS A 150 19.56 -19.26 -1.21
CA LYS A 150 19.34 -18.72 -2.56
C LYS A 150 20.50 -19.08 -3.47
N VAL A 151 20.20 -19.74 -4.59
CA VAL A 151 21.16 -20.02 -5.68
C VAL A 151 20.66 -19.31 -6.93
N GLN A 152 21.56 -18.70 -7.70
CA GLN A 152 21.14 -17.93 -8.88
C GLN A 152 22.11 -18.02 -10.06
N ILE A 153 21.54 -17.95 -11.26
CA ILE A 153 22.26 -17.70 -12.51
C ILE A 153 21.78 -16.36 -13.01
N ARG A 154 22.70 -15.41 -13.20
CA ARG A 154 22.37 -14.04 -13.55
C ARG A 154 23.09 -13.62 -14.83
N ASN A 155 22.33 -13.34 -15.87
CA ASN A 155 22.82 -12.92 -17.18
C ASN A 155 22.48 -11.44 -17.39
N LEU A 156 23.43 -10.56 -17.06
CA LEU A 156 23.28 -9.11 -17.17
C LEU A 156 23.75 -8.61 -18.53
N MET A 157 22.81 -8.13 -19.35
CA MET A 157 23.07 -7.72 -20.72
C MET A 157 23.41 -6.24 -20.81
N TYR A 158 22.57 -5.39 -20.23
CA TYR A 158 22.71 -3.93 -20.29
C TYR A 158 22.46 -3.31 -18.92
N SER A 159 23.08 -2.15 -18.69
CA SER A 159 22.58 -1.17 -17.72
C SER A 159 22.03 0.02 -18.48
N VAL A 160 20.76 0.36 -18.27
CA VAL A 160 20.05 1.45 -18.97
C VAL A 160 19.87 2.59 -17.99
N LYS A 161 20.27 3.80 -18.38
CA LYS A 161 20.15 5.00 -17.54
C LYS A 161 19.46 6.12 -18.31
N MET A 162 18.72 6.96 -17.59
CA MET A 162 18.12 8.17 -18.14
C MET A 162 19.00 9.39 -17.85
N ASP A 163 18.94 10.38 -18.75
CA ASP A 163 19.48 11.71 -18.48
C ASP A 163 18.58 12.43 -17.45
N LEU A 164 19.18 13.13 -16.48
CA LEU A 164 18.42 13.87 -15.47
C LEU A 164 17.74 15.13 -16.05
N THR A 165 18.10 15.54 -17.27
CA THR A 165 17.45 16.62 -18.03
C THR A 165 16.23 16.14 -18.84
N THR A 166 15.89 14.85 -18.78
CA THR A 166 14.70 14.29 -19.44
C THR A 166 13.44 14.99 -18.96
N LYS A 167 12.58 15.40 -19.91
CA LYS A 167 11.31 16.08 -19.59
C LYS A 167 10.32 15.13 -18.91
N LEU A 168 9.50 15.70 -18.04
CA LEU A 168 8.38 14.98 -17.42
C LEU A 168 7.36 14.51 -18.47
N ASP A 169 6.74 13.36 -18.18
CA ASP A 169 5.56 12.89 -18.89
C ASP A 169 4.40 13.87 -18.72
N GLU A 170 3.60 14.06 -19.77
CA GLU A 170 2.50 15.04 -19.79
C GLU A 170 1.45 14.76 -18.71
N GLY A 171 1.11 13.48 -18.49
CA GLY A 171 0.12 13.08 -17.49
C GLY A 171 0.59 13.35 -16.06
N PHE A 172 1.89 13.12 -15.79
CA PHE A 172 2.49 13.44 -14.51
C PHE A 172 2.59 14.95 -14.28
N HIS A 173 3.05 15.69 -15.30
CA HIS A 173 3.16 17.15 -15.28
C HIS A 173 1.80 17.81 -14.96
N GLN A 174 0.71 17.36 -15.59
CA GLN A 174 -0.63 17.90 -15.34
C GLN A 174 -1.09 17.70 -13.89
N GLN A 175 -0.76 16.57 -13.27
CA GLN A 175 -1.11 16.33 -11.86
C GLN A 175 -0.33 17.26 -10.92
N LEU A 176 0.96 17.50 -11.18
CA LEU A 176 1.76 18.46 -10.41
C LEU A 176 1.19 19.88 -10.50
N VAL A 177 0.85 20.33 -11.71
CA VAL A 177 0.21 21.65 -11.93
C VAL A 177 -1.14 21.74 -11.21
N THR A 178 -1.92 20.66 -11.20
CA THR A 178 -3.21 20.63 -10.49
C THR A 178 -3.04 20.82 -8.99
N ILE A 179 -2.04 20.19 -8.37
CA ILE A 179 -1.71 20.37 -6.95
C ILE A 179 -1.23 21.80 -6.70
N ALA A 180 -0.33 22.32 -7.54
CA ALA A 180 0.19 23.69 -7.45
C ALA A 180 -0.95 24.73 -7.47
N ASN A 181 -1.93 24.58 -8.37
CA ASN A 181 -3.10 25.45 -8.46
C ASN A 181 -3.95 25.44 -7.17
N GLN A 182 -4.05 24.32 -6.46
CA GLN A 182 -4.74 24.28 -5.16
C GLN A 182 -3.93 25.00 -4.08
N LEU A 183 -2.60 24.88 -4.10
CA LEU A 183 -1.71 25.57 -3.17
C LEU A 183 -1.74 27.09 -3.36
N GLU A 184 -1.81 27.56 -4.60
CA GLU A 184 -1.98 28.99 -4.92
C GLU A 184 -3.32 29.54 -4.40
N LYS A 185 -4.38 28.74 -4.48
CA LYS A 185 -5.71 29.09 -3.95
C LYS A 185 -5.84 28.90 -2.43
N ASN A 186 -4.75 28.60 -1.72
CA ASN A 186 -4.72 28.25 -0.29
C ASN A 186 -5.67 27.10 0.10
N LYS A 187 -5.97 26.18 -0.83
CA LYS A 187 -6.81 25.00 -0.61
C LYS A 187 -5.97 23.81 -0.15
N THR A 188 -5.33 23.93 1.01
CA THR A 188 -4.32 22.99 1.52
C THR A 188 -4.84 21.56 1.71
N GLN A 189 -6.08 21.38 2.17
CA GLN A 189 -6.66 20.04 2.36
C GLN A 189 -6.80 19.29 1.02
N MET A 190 -7.27 19.98 -0.03
CA MET A 190 -7.38 19.41 -1.36
C MET A 190 -6.00 19.12 -1.96
N ALA A 191 -5.02 20.00 -1.74
CA ALA A 191 -3.64 19.78 -2.17
C ALA A 191 -3.02 18.53 -1.51
N ASN A 192 -3.23 18.34 -0.21
CA ASN A 192 -2.76 17.16 0.52
C ASN A 192 -3.42 15.87 0.00
N TYR A 193 -4.72 15.89 -0.25
CA TYR A 193 -5.45 14.76 -0.83
C TYR A 193 -4.90 14.41 -2.22
N LEU A 194 -4.72 15.40 -3.10
CA LEU A 194 -4.19 15.17 -4.45
C LEU A 194 -2.74 14.69 -4.43
N ALA A 195 -1.92 15.16 -3.49
CA ALA A 195 -0.55 14.64 -3.32
C ALA A 195 -0.54 13.17 -2.89
N GLU A 196 -1.48 12.75 -2.03
CA GLU A 196 -1.65 11.33 -1.69
C GLU A 196 -2.05 10.49 -2.91
N ILE A 197 -2.95 11.01 -3.77
CA ILE A 197 -3.30 10.36 -5.04
C ILE A 197 -2.10 10.29 -6.00
N LEU A 198 -1.24 11.31 -6.04
CA LEU A 198 -0.01 11.27 -6.83
C LEU A 198 0.90 10.12 -6.39
N VAL A 199 1.11 9.95 -5.07
CA VAL A 199 1.90 8.84 -4.50
C VAL A 199 1.27 7.49 -4.81
N LEU A 200 -0.06 7.36 -4.78
CA LEU A 200 -0.75 6.13 -5.18
C LEU A 200 -0.47 5.75 -6.64
N ASN A 201 -0.47 6.73 -7.55
CA ASN A 201 -0.38 6.51 -8.99
C ASN A 201 1.07 6.37 -9.50
N TYR A 202 2.02 7.08 -8.89
CA TYR A 202 3.42 7.16 -9.34
C TYR A 202 4.43 6.62 -8.33
N GLY A 203 3.98 6.19 -7.15
CA GLY A 203 4.85 5.65 -6.11
C GLY A 203 5.64 6.72 -5.37
N THR A 204 6.73 6.29 -4.74
CA THR A 204 7.58 7.12 -3.87
C THR A 204 8.90 7.52 -4.52
N HIS A 205 9.34 6.78 -5.54
CA HIS A 205 10.59 6.96 -6.24
C HIS A 205 10.37 7.00 -7.75
N VAL A 206 11.37 7.49 -8.49
CA VAL A 206 11.46 7.38 -9.94
C VAL A 206 12.71 6.59 -10.27
N LEU A 207 12.57 5.59 -11.13
CA LEU A 207 13.68 4.78 -11.60
C LEU A 207 14.59 5.63 -12.48
N THR A 208 15.85 5.76 -12.12
CA THR A 208 16.86 6.51 -12.91
C THR A 208 17.78 5.57 -13.68
N GLY A 209 17.87 4.32 -13.25
CA GLY A 209 18.62 3.28 -13.93
C GLY A 209 18.07 1.89 -13.64
N VAL A 210 18.16 1.01 -14.63
CA VAL A 210 17.73 -0.39 -14.56
C VAL A 210 18.79 -1.30 -15.16
N ASP A 211 19.04 -2.41 -14.47
CA ASP A 211 19.91 -3.47 -14.95
C ASP A 211 19.06 -4.53 -15.64
N VAL A 212 19.39 -4.82 -16.89
CA VAL A 212 18.53 -5.53 -17.84
C VAL A 212 19.17 -6.83 -18.25
N GLY A 213 18.42 -7.93 -18.14
CA GLY A 213 18.95 -9.27 -18.38
C GLY A 213 17.92 -10.37 -18.16
N ALA A 214 18.42 -11.57 -17.86
CA ALA A 214 17.62 -12.66 -17.34
C ALA A 214 18.28 -13.30 -16.10
N SER A 215 17.49 -13.87 -15.21
CA SER A 215 17.96 -14.55 -14.00
C SER A 215 17.14 -15.80 -13.71
N LEU A 216 17.80 -16.90 -13.36
CA LEU A 216 17.17 -18.13 -12.91
C LEU A 216 17.57 -18.35 -11.45
N VAL A 217 16.59 -18.37 -10.54
CA VAL A 217 16.82 -18.38 -9.10
C VAL A 217 16.10 -19.56 -8.46
N GLN A 218 16.83 -20.32 -7.65
CA GLN A 218 16.23 -21.25 -6.71
C GLN A 218 16.29 -20.67 -5.29
N GLU A 219 15.14 -20.65 -4.64
CA GLU A 219 14.98 -20.26 -3.25
C GLU A 219 14.42 -21.47 -2.48
N ASP A 220 15.23 -22.02 -1.59
CA ASP A 220 14.86 -23.13 -0.71
C ASP A 220 14.76 -22.60 0.74
N TYR A 221 13.88 -23.22 1.52
CA TYR A 221 13.78 -22.99 2.97
C TYR A 221 14.13 -24.27 3.71
N ILE A 222 15.19 -24.23 4.51
CA ILE A 222 15.71 -25.39 5.26
C ILE A 222 15.55 -25.16 6.76
N LYS A 223 15.27 -26.22 7.53
CA LYS A 223 15.08 -26.12 8.99
C LYS A 223 16.27 -25.41 9.63
N ALA A 224 16.01 -24.41 10.48
CA ALA A 224 17.06 -23.66 11.15
C ALA A 224 17.94 -24.55 12.04
N THR A 225 17.40 -25.64 12.57
CA THR A 225 18.15 -26.64 13.35
C THR A 225 19.22 -27.37 12.56
N PHE A 226 19.11 -27.43 11.22
CA PHE A 226 20.10 -28.08 10.35
C PHE A 226 21.31 -27.18 10.06
N VAL A 227 21.14 -25.86 10.14
CA VAL A 227 22.20 -24.88 9.81
C VAL A 227 23.07 -24.50 11.02
N LYS A 228 22.63 -24.85 12.24
CA LYS A 228 23.24 -24.39 13.50
C LYS A 228 24.66 -24.89 13.78
N ASP A 229 25.21 -25.76 12.96
CA ASP A 229 26.58 -26.25 13.13
C ASP A 229 27.59 -25.37 12.37
N GLY A 230 28.85 -25.36 12.82
CA GLY A 230 29.87 -24.33 12.51
C GLY A 230 30.17 -24.05 11.02
N GLN A 231 31.11 -23.13 10.78
CA GLN A 231 31.40 -22.57 9.44
C GLN A 231 31.65 -23.62 8.35
N SER A 232 32.28 -24.75 8.68
CA SER A 232 32.49 -25.86 7.74
C SER A 232 31.18 -26.49 7.27
N MET A 233 30.18 -26.64 8.16
CA MET A 233 28.88 -27.18 7.77
C MET A 233 28.12 -26.18 6.89
N ARG A 234 28.22 -24.88 7.17
CA ARG A 234 27.61 -23.83 6.32
C ARG A 234 28.10 -23.93 4.87
N SER A 235 29.42 -24.02 4.66
CA SER A 235 29.99 -24.17 3.31
C SER A 235 29.54 -25.46 2.63
N ALA A 236 29.33 -26.53 3.39
CA ALA A 236 28.86 -27.80 2.85
C ALA A 236 27.36 -27.71 2.44
N ILE A 237 26.54 -27.01 3.25
CA ILE A 237 25.12 -26.74 2.94
C ILE A 237 25.00 -25.88 1.69
N THR A 238 25.83 -24.85 1.53
CA THR A 238 25.78 -23.98 0.35
C THR A 238 26.15 -24.71 -0.94
N ALA A 239 27.13 -25.62 -0.86
CA ALA A 239 27.47 -26.51 -1.97
C ALA A 239 26.34 -27.51 -2.28
N ALA A 240 25.70 -28.09 -1.25
CA ALA A 240 24.58 -29.02 -1.43
C ALA A 240 23.36 -28.35 -2.11
N ALA A 241 23.07 -27.09 -1.76
CA ALA A 241 22.05 -26.29 -2.43
C ALA A 241 22.39 -26.07 -3.93
N GLY A 242 23.66 -25.79 -4.23
CA GLY A 242 24.16 -25.69 -5.61
C GLY A 242 24.00 -26.96 -6.43
N ILE A 243 24.34 -28.11 -5.84
CA ILE A 243 24.15 -29.44 -6.47
C ILE A 243 22.66 -29.70 -6.72
N SER A 244 21.80 -29.39 -5.74
CA SER A 244 20.34 -29.51 -5.86
C SER A 244 19.82 -28.69 -7.05
N PHE A 245 20.27 -27.45 -7.20
CA PHE A 245 19.90 -26.57 -8.31
C PHE A 245 20.40 -27.09 -9.67
N HIS A 246 21.66 -27.52 -9.73
CA HIS A 246 22.23 -28.10 -10.93
C HIS A 246 21.45 -29.35 -11.39
N ASN A 247 21.02 -30.19 -10.45
CA ASN A 247 20.22 -31.39 -10.75
C ASN A 247 18.82 -31.03 -11.29
N ILE A 248 18.23 -29.93 -10.84
CA ILE A 248 16.95 -29.43 -11.35
C ILE A 248 17.09 -28.93 -12.80
N ILE A 249 18.18 -28.23 -13.12
CA ILE A 249 18.43 -27.71 -14.48
C ILE A 249 18.83 -28.83 -15.44
N ASN A 250 19.67 -29.76 -15.02
CA ASN A 250 20.16 -30.86 -15.87
C ASN A 250 19.34 -32.14 -15.71
N PHE A 251 18.08 -32.04 -15.28
CA PHE A 251 17.20 -33.18 -15.09
C PHE A 251 16.93 -33.88 -16.43
N ASN A 252 17.65 -34.98 -16.68
CA ASN A 252 17.45 -35.82 -17.85
C ASN A 252 16.57 -37.00 -17.42
N VAL A 253 15.37 -37.14 -18.00
CA VAL A 253 14.27 -38.05 -17.59
C VAL A 253 14.63 -39.56 -17.67
N GLY A 254 15.89 -39.92 -17.93
CA GLY A 254 16.39 -41.30 -17.96
C GLY A 254 17.69 -41.54 -17.19
N VAL A 255 18.20 -40.58 -16.41
CA VAL A 255 19.46 -40.76 -15.67
C VAL A 255 19.17 -41.34 -14.28
N SER A 256 19.69 -42.54 -14.04
CA SER A 256 19.79 -43.13 -12.71
C SER A 256 20.32 -42.10 -11.72
N VAL A 257 19.57 -41.85 -10.63
CA VAL A 257 20.01 -41.08 -9.47
C VAL A 257 21.43 -41.53 -9.13
N GLY A 258 22.44 -40.75 -9.54
CA GLY A 258 23.81 -40.99 -9.13
C GLY A 258 23.85 -41.02 -7.61
N THR A 259 24.83 -41.68 -7.00
CA THR A 259 25.01 -41.70 -5.54
C THR A 259 25.04 -40.27 -5.00
N GLU A 260 23.87 -39.76 -4.60
CA GLU A 260 23.75 -38.48 -3.94
C GLU A 260 24.57 -38.57 -2.66
N ASP A 261 25.46 -37.60 -2.48
CA ASP A 261 26.23 -37.49 -1.26
C ASP A 261 25.28 -37.44 -0.05
N ASN A 262 25.71 -38.04 1.06
CA ASN A 262 24.90 -38.15 2.27
C ASN A 262 24.41 -36.76 2.73
N LEU A 263 25.23 -35.73 2.54
CA LEU A 263 24.87 -34.36 2.85
C LEU A 263 23.75 -33.80 1.95
N THR A 264 23.77 -34.09 0.65
CA THR A 264 22.72 -33.66 -0.28
C THR A 264 21.37 -34.29 0.09
N LYS A 265 21.38 -35.57 0.50
CA LYS A 265 20.17 -36.24 1.02
C LYS A 265 19.67 -35.59 2.31
N GLN A 266 20.57 -35.25 3.23
CA GLN A 266 20.21 -34.54 4.47
C GLN A 266 19.67 -33.14 4.19
N TYR A 267 20.26 -32.41 3.24
CA TYR A 267 19.77 -31.11 2.80
C TYR A 267 18.34 -31.21 2.28
N GLN A 268 18.09 -32.15 1.34
CA GLN A 268 16.76 -32.38 0.80
C GLN A 268 15.75 -32.81 1.88
N GLY A 269 16.15 -33.66 2.82
CA GLY A 269 15.30 -34.11 3.93
C GLY A 269 14.98 -33.03 4.97
N ASN A 270 15.82 -31.99 5.09
CA ASN A 270 15.60 -30.84 5.96
C ASN A 270 14.95 -29.64 5.25
N ARG A 271 14.71 -29.74 3.95
CA ARG A 271 14.03 -28.73 3.16
C ARG A 271 12.53 -28.75 3.45
N THR A 272 12.03 -27.61 3.91
CA THR A 272 10.62 -27.35 4.24
C THR A 272 9.83 -26.83 3.05
N SER A 273 10.46 -26.05 2.18
CA SER A 273 9.87 -25.48 0.97
C SER A 273 10.96 -25.25 -0.08
N SER A 274 10.58 -25.27 -1.36
CA SER A 274 11.49 -25.12 -2.50
C SER A 274 10.76 -24.43 -3.65
N ARG A 275 11.43 -23.49 -4.30
CA ARG A 275 10.90 -22.83 -5.49
C ARG A 275 12.00 -22.46 -6.47
N VAL A 276 11.69 -22.57 -7.75
CA VAL A 276 12.51 -22.05 -8.85
C VAL A 276 11.71 -20.98 -9.57
N GLU A 277 12.35 -19.83 -9.82
CA GLU A 277 11.81 -18.72 -10.60
C GLU A 277 12.75 -18.32 -11.73
N SER A 278 12.17 -18.08 -12.90
CA SER A 278 12.85 -17.47 -14.04
C SER A 278 12.36 -16.04 -14.23
N PHE A 279 13.30 -15.11 -14.32
CA PHE A 279 13.10 -13.72 -14.65
C PHE A 279 13.65 -13.49 -16.06
N GLY A 280 12.78 -13.22 -17.03
CA GLY A 280 13.19 -13.13 -18.43
C GLY A 280 13.58 -14.49 -19.04
N GLY A 281 13.97 -14.46 -20.31
CA GLY A 281 14.12 -15.67 -21.12
C GLY A 281 12.81 -16.45 -21.25
N LEU A 282 12.92 -17.67 -21.78
CA LEU A 282 11.78 -18.59 -21.82
C LEU A 282 11.34 -19.01 -20.41
N PRO A 283 10.04 -19.27 -20.19
CA PRO A 283 9.56 -19.86 -18.95
C PRO A 283 10.31 -21.14 -18.61
N PHE A 284 10.74 -21.25 -17.36
CA PHE A 284 11.44 -22.44 -16.87
C PHE A 284 10.49 -23.63 -16.77
N TYR A 285 10.96 -24.81 -17.18
CA TYR A 285 10.31 -26.10 -16.95
C TYR A 285 11.37 -27.16 -16.64
N PRO A 286 11.07 -28.16 -15.79
CA PRO A 286 12.01 -29.24 -15.50
C PRO A 286 12.48 -29.96 -16.77
N GLY A 287 13.80 -30.01 -16.99
CA GLY A 287 14.42 -30.63 -18.16
C GLY A 287 14.88 -29.65 -19.25
N ILE A 288 14.57 -28.34 -19.15
CA ILE A 288 15.23 -27.34 -19.99
C ILE A 288 16.73 -27.28 -19.67
N THR A 289 17.59 -27.42 -20.67
CA THR A 289 19.04 -27.30 -20.43
C THR A 289 19.43 -25.84 -20.15
N LEU A 290 20.48 -25.64 -19.36
CA LEU A 290 21.02 -24.29 -19.11
C LEU A 290 21.35 -23.56 -20.42
N LYS A 291 21.92 -24.29 -21.39
CA LYS A 291 22.23 -23.77 -22.72
C LYS A 291 20.98 -23.25 -23.43
N THR A 292 19.92 -24.06 -23.50
CA THR A 292 18.65 -23.69 -24.13
C THR A 292 18.03 -22.46 -23.48
N TRP A 293 18.08 -22.38 -22.14
CA TRP A 293 17.59 -21.20 -21.42
C TRP A 293 18.43 -19.96 -21.74
N GLN A 294 19.76 -20.04 -21.72
CA GLN A 294 20.65 -18.91 -22.03
C GLN A 294 20.52 -18.40 -23.46
N GLU A 295 20.37 -19.31 -24.44
CA GLU A 295 20.15 -18.95 -25.84
C GLU A 295 18.82 -18.18 -26.05
N SER A 296 17.85 -18.39 -25.16
CA SER A 296 16.54 -17.73 -25.23
C SER A 296 16.47 -16.30 -24.70
N ILE A 297 17.53 -15.82 -24.03
CA ILE A 297 17.54 -14.53 -23.34
C ILE A 297 17.39 -13.35 -24.32
N THR A 298 17.85 -13.51 -25.56
CA THR A 298 17.81 -12.44 -26.56
C THR A 298 16.36 -12.07 -26.86
N ASN A 299 16.06 -10.76 -26.82
CA ASN A 299 14.71 -10.18 -26.93
C ASN A 299 13.71 -10.52 -25.81
N GLN A 300 14.13 -11.25 -24.77
CA GLN A 300 13.27 -11.62 -23.62
C GLN A 300 13.87 -11.08 -22.31
N LEU A 301 14.26 -9.81 -22.33
CA LEU A 301 14.96 -9.16 -21.24
C LEU A 301 13.98 -8.55 -20.23
N VAL A 302 14.35 -8.60 -18.95
CA VAL A 302 13.60 -7.99 -17.84
C VAL A 302 14.52 -7.17 -16.93
N ALA A 303 13.94 -6.37 -16.03
CA ALA A 303 14.68 -5.64 -15.02
C ALA A 303 15.11 -6.57 -13.88
N LEU A 304 16.42 -6.81 -13.78
CA LEU A 304 17.07 -7.63 -12.76
C LEU A 304 17.53 -6.82 -11.54
N ASP A 305 17.74 -5.51 -11.69
CA ASP A 305 17.90 -4.60 -10.56
C ASP A 305 17.46 -3.19 -10.96
N ARG A 306 17.18 -2.35 -9.96
CA ARG A 306 16.62 -1.01 -10.12
C ARG A 306 17.37 -0.05 -9.22
N SER A 307 17.59 1.15 -9.73
CA SER A 307 18.12 2.30 -8.99
C SER A 307 17.24 3.51 -9.28
N GLY A 308 17.10 4.39 -8.29
CA GLY A 308 16.17 5.50 -8.40
C GLY A 308 16.38 6.56 -7.34
N LEU A 309 15.67 7.67 -7.51
CA LEU A 309 15.67 8.80 -6.59
C LEU A 309 14.24 9.05 -6.08
N PRO A 310 14.08 9.65 -4.89
CA PRO A 310 12.77 10.03 -4.39
C PRO A 310 12.03 10.94 -5.37
N LEU A 311 10.73 10.74 -5.55
CA LEU A 311 9.92 11.49 -6.51
C LEU A 311 10.03 13.03 -6.37
N PRO A 312 10.08 13.62 -5.15
CA PRO A 312 10.24 15.07 -4.99
C PRO A 312 11.53 15.65 -5.60
N PHE A 313 12.55 14.83 -5.86
CA PHE A 313 13.81 15.25 -6.48
C PHE A 313 13.59 15.88 -7.87
N PHE A 314 12.57 15.40 -8.61
CA PHE A 314 12.31 15.84 -9.98
C PHE A 314 11.41 17.07 -10.08
N ILE A 315 11.01 17.64 -8.94
CA ILE A 315 10.22 18.87 -8.87
C ILE A 315 11.18 20.06 -8.85
N THR A 316 11.62 20.45 -10.04
CA THR A 316 12.60 21.52 -10.25
C THR A 316 12.04 22.62 -11.15
N PRO A 317 12.62 23.84 -11.12
CA PRO A 317 12.25 24.90 -12.05
C PRO A 317 12.41 24.50 -13.52
N ASP A 318 13.42 23.69 -13.86
CA ASP A 318 13.68 23.25 -15.24
C ASP A 318 12.58 22.31 -15.76
N ASN A 319 12.07 21.44 -14.89
CA ASN A 319 10.98 20.51 -15.23
C ASN A 319 9.60 21.17 -15.17
N LEU A 320 9.48 22.32 -14.49
CA LEU A 320 8.23 23.05 -14.27
C LEU A 320 8.42 24.57 -14.49
N PRO A 321 8.86 25.01 -15.69
CA PRO A 321 9.29 26.39 -15.94
C PRO A 321 8.15 27.44 -15.86
N GLY A 322 6.90 27.01 -15.74
CA GLY A 322 5.72 27.88 -15.57
C GLY A 322 5.31 28.15 -14.13
N LEU A 323 5.93 27.50 -13.14
CA LEU A 323 5.55 27.64 -11.73
C LEU A 323 6.54 28.52 -10.95
N PRO A 324 6.06 29.48 -10.14
CA PRO A 324 6.93 30.29 -9.29
C PRO A 324 7.71 29.46 -8.26
N SER A 325 8.97 29.81 -7.99
CA SER A 325 9.83 29.08 -7.03
C SER A 325 9.22 28.86 -5.64
N PRO A 326 8.48 29.82 -5.03
CA PRO A 326 7.80 29.58 -3.75
C PRO A 326 6.73 28.49 -3.83
N ILE A 327 6.00 28.40 -4.94
CA ILE A 327 4.98 27.39 -5.17
C ILE A 327 5.62 26.03 -5.39
N LEU A 328 6.72 25.96 -6.16
CA LEU A 328 7.49 24.73 -6.35
C LEU A 328 8.00 24.14 -5.02
N LYS A 329 8.52 24.99 -4.13
CA LYS A 329 8.96 24.54 -2.79
C LYS A 329 7.80 24.01 -1.95
N LYS A 330 6.63 24.67 -1.99
CA LYS A 330 5.42 24.18 -1.30
C LYS A 330 4.94 22.85 -1.90
N LEU A 331 4.94 22.73 -3.22
CA LEU A 331 4.55 21.52 -3.94
C LEU A 331 5.44 20.33 -3.55
N SER A 332 6.76 20.51 -3.63
CA SER A 332 7.75 19.49 -3.26
C SER A 332 7.55 19.02 -1.81
N LYS A 333 7.42 19.94 -0.85
CA LYS A 333 7.14 19.61 0.55
C LYS A 333 5.82 18.90 0.77
N THR A 334 4.78 19.26 0.02
CA THR A 334 3.45 18.64 0.13
C THR A 334 3.49 17.18 -0.29
N ILE A 335 4.25 16.88 -1.36
CA ILE A 335 4.44 15.53 -1.88
C ILE A 335 5.37 14.72 -0.98
N GLU A 336 6.48 15.31 -0.51
CA GLU A 336 7.36 14.72 0.50
C GLU A 336 6.57 14.30 1.74
N SER A 337 5.73 15.19 2.28
CA SER A 337 4.87 14.89 3.42
C SER A 337 3.86 13.76 3.13
N ALA A 338 3.39 13.61 1.89
CA ALA A 338 2.48 12.51 1.51
C ALA A 338 3.23 11.16 1.47
N ILE A 339 4.47 11.16 0.98
CA ILE A 339 5.37 10.00 1.01
C ILE A 339 5.67 9.62 2.47
N ASP A 340 6.04 10.59 3.31
CA ASP A 340 6.31 10.36 4.75
C ASP A 340 5.12 9.72 5.46
N ARG A 341 3.89 10.18 5.17
CA ARG A 341 2.67 9.57 5.69
C ARG A 341 2.49 8.14 5.22
N TYR A 342 2.75 7.85 3.94
CA TYR A 342 2.68 6.49 3.40
C TYR A 342 3.64 5.54 4.11
N TYR A 343 4.88 5.96 4.36
CA TYR A 343 5.85 5.17 5.15
C TYR A 343 5.42 5.03 6.61
N THR A 344 5.05 6.13 7.26
CA THR A 344 4.63 6.16 8.67
C THR A 344 3.47 5.21 8.93
N PHE A 345 2.46 5.21 8.06
CA PHE A 345 1.28 4.37 8.23
C PHE A 345 1.51 2.89 7.90
N ASN A 346 2.65 2.57 7.30
CA ASN A 346 3.10 1.21 7.04
C ASN A 346 4.27 0.78 7.94
N THR A 347 4.61 1.58 8.95
CA THR A 347 5.51 1.18 10.03
C THR A 347 4.71 0.48 11.11
N TYR A 348 5.10 -0.75 11.44
CA TYR A 348 4.51 -1.60 12.47
C TYR A 348 5.59 -1.90 13.49
N PRO A 349 5.75 -1.08 14.54
CA PRO A 349 6.74 -1.37 15.57
C PRO A 349 6.26 -2.51 16.49
N GLY A 350 7.19 -3.32 16.98
CA GLY A 350 6.90 -4.44 17.86
C GLY A 350 8.12 -5.35 18.03
N CYS A 351 8.05 -6.29 18.97
CA CYS A 351 9.11 -7.28 19.11
C CYS A 351 9.30 -8.11 17.83
N ILE A 352 10.49 -8.04 17.24
CA ILE A 352 10.84 -8.79 16.02
C ILE A 352 11.60 -10.10 16.30
N ASN A 353 11.97 -10.39 17.56
CA ASN A 353 12.69 -11.60 17.94
C ASN A 353 11.75 -12.82 18.03
N PRO A 354 11.83 -13.81 17.12
CA PRO A 354 10.92 -14.97 17.13
C PRO A 354 11.08 -15.89 18.35
N ALA A 355 12.18 -15.77 19.10
CA ALA A 355 12.40 -16.53 20.32
C ALA A 355 11.73 -15.89 21.56
N SER A 356 11.26 -14.64 21.45
CA SER A 356 10.59 -13.95 22.56
C SER A 356 9.12 -14.39 22.68
N PRO A 357 8.59 -14.54 23.92
CA PRO A 357 7.15 -14.74 24.12
C PRO A 357 6.30 -13.54 23.66
N ASN A 358 6.91 -12.34 23.55
CA ASN A 358 6.25 -11.12 23.10
C ASN A 358 6.36 -10.90 21.59
N PHE A 359 6.90 -11.86 20.83
CA PHE A 359 7.10 -11.74 19.39
C PHE A 359 5.83 -11.29 18.66
N ASN A 360 5.97 -10.26 17.82
CA ASN A 360 4.92 -9.73 16.97
C ASN A 360 5.21 -10.08 15.51
N PHE A 361 4.47 -11.04 14.97
CA PHE A 361 4.62 -11.46 13.58
C PHE A 361 4.41 -10.31 12.57
N TYR A 362 3.60 -9.30 12.88
CA TYR A 362 3.36 -8.16 11.99
C TYR A 362 4.44 -7.09 12.05
N ALA A 363 5.28 -7.09 13.08
CA ALA A 363 6.25 -6.04 13.28
C ALA A 363 7.31 -6.02 12.17
N ASN A 364 7.59 -4.84 11.61
CA ASN A 364 8.67 -4.61 10.65
C ASN A 364 9.76 -3.68 11.19
N VAL A 365 9.57 -3.15 12.40
CA VAL A 365 10.54 -2.33 13.14
C VAL A 365 10.58 -2.83 14.58
N ASP A 366 11.78 -3.01 15.13
CA ASP A 366 11.93 -3.34 16.54
C ASP A 366 11.60 -2.14 17.41
N ASP A 367 10.77 -2.33 18.43
CA ASP A 367 10.41 -1.31 19.40
C ASP A 367 11.03 -1.55 20.79
N GLY A 368 11.87 -2.58 20.93
CA GLY A 368 12.54 -2.94 22.17
C GLY A 368 11.62 -3.60 23.21
N THR A 369 10.42 -4.03 22.83
CA THR A 369 9.44 -4.65 23.75
C THR A 369 9.53 -6.18 23.85
N CYS A 370 10.60 -6.77 23.31
CA CYS A 370 10.82 -8.21 23.38
C CYS A 370 10.98 -8.76 24.80
N GLU A 371 11.34 -7.91 25.75
CA GLU A 371 11.45 -8.24 27.17
C GLU A 371 10.39 -7.48 27.98
N GLY A 372 9.87 -8.13 29.03
CA GLY A 372 8.89 -7.54 29.94
C GLY A 372 7.59 -8.33 30.06
N THR A 373 6.99 -8.28 31.24
CA THR A 373 5.74 -8.98 31.59
C THR A 373 4.56 -8.03 31.53
N ALA A 374 3.46 -8.46 30.92
CA ALA A 374 2.23 -7.67 30.86
C ALA A 374 1.61 -7.47 32.25
N THR A 375 1.46 -6.23 32.68
CA THR A 375 0.65 -5.86 33.85
C THR A 375 -0.81 -5.70 33.44
N ASN A 376 -1.74 -6.27 34.21
CA ASN A 376 -3.16 -6.13 33.92
C ASN A 376 -3.63 -4.71 34.28
N PHE A 377 -4.11 -3.97 33.28
CA PHE A 377 -4.76 -2.68 33.47
C PHE A 377 -6.27 -2.80 33.35
N THR A 378 -7.00 -1.92 34.04
CA THR A 378 -8.45 -1.80 33.93
C THR A 378 -8.83 -0.76 32.88
N PHE A 379 -9.98 -0.95 32.24
CA PHE A 379 -10.50 -0.05 31.22
C PHE A 379 -11.74 0.69 31.73
N GLY A 380 -11.66 2.03 31.84
CA GLY A 380 -12.72 2.87 32.40
C GLY A 380 -13.76 3.35 31.39
N GLY A 381 -13.68 2.88 30.14
CA GLY A 381 -14.57 3.25 29.05
C GLY A 381 -14.06 4.40 28.19
N VAL A 382 -14.91 4.79 27.25
CA VAL A 382 -14.68 5.88 26.30
C VAL A 382 -15.91 6.79 26.23
N TYR A 383 -15.70 8.04 25.85
CA TYR A 383 -16.78 8.97 25.55
C TYR A 383 -16.35 9.96 24.45
N GLN A 384 -17.32 10.60 23.84
CA GLN A 384 -17.12 11.57 22.77
C GLN A 384 -18.11 12.73 22.91
N VAL A 385 -17.58 13.95 22.88
CA VAL A 385 -18.36 15.18 22.91
C VAL A 385 -18.38 15.82 21.52
N CYS A 386 -19.46 16.52 21.19
CA CYS A 386 -19.62 17.25 19.94
C CYS A 386 -20.07 18.69 20.20
N ALA A 387 -19.60 19.61 19.36
CA ALA A 387 -19.96 21.01 19.35
C ALA A 387 -20.33 21.41 17.91
N GLN A 388 -21.45 22.11 17.77
CA GLN A 388 -21.90 22.66 16.50
C GLN A 388 -20.98 23.82 16.10
N LEU A 389 -20.59 23.90 14.82
CA LEU A 389 -19.82 25.02 14.30
C LEU A 389 -20.66 25.84 13.32
N GLU A 390 -21.10 25.23 12.23
CA GLU A 390 -21.79 25.91 11.13
C GLU A 390 -22.87 25.01 10.50
N GLY A 391 -23.86 25.62 9.87
CA GLY A 391 -24.89 24.93 9.07
C GLY A 391 -26.13 24.47 9.86
N PRO A 392 -27.26 24.30 9.16
CA PRO A 392 -28.57 24.07 9.78
C PRO A 392 -28.72 22.66 10.39
N ASP A 393 -27.94 21.68 9.94
CA ASP A 393 -28.05 20.27 10.36
C ASP A 393 -26.93 19.85 11.34
N ALA A 394 -26.23 20.83 11.93
CA ALA A 394 -25.12 20.57 12.84
C ALA A 394 -25.55 19.80 14.10
N ASP A 395 -26.80 19.95 14.53
CA ASP A 395 -27.37 19.24 15.68
C ASP A 395 -27.57 17.74 15.39
N VAL A 396 -28.14 17.41 14.22
CA VAL A 396 -28.30 16.04 13.74
C VAL A 396 -26.95 15.35 13.61
N LEU A 397 -25.95 16.06 13.08
CA LEU A 397 -24.57 15.58 13.02
C LEU A 397 -24.00 15.27 14.41
N CYS A 398 -24.20 16.16 15.38
CA CYS A 398 -23.71 15.93 16.73
C CYS A 398 -24.39 14.75 17.42
N GLN A 399 -25.69 14.56 17.25
CA GLN A 399 -26.41 13.39 17.80
C GLN A 399 -25.84 12.05 17.28
N ALA A 400 -25.39 12.02 16.03
CA ALA A 400 -24.77 10.82 15.46
C ALA A 400 -23.38 10.53 16.08
N LEU A 401 -22.63 11.57 16.44
CA LEU A 401 -21.24 11.51 16.91
C LEU A 401 -21.11 11.43 18.44
N GLU A 402 -22.07 11.91 19.21
CA GLU A 402 -21.99 11.86 20.67
C GLU A 402 -22.02 10.43 21.22
N GLN A 403 -21.20 10.19 22.25
CA GLN A 403 -21.17 8.94 23.00
C GLN A 403 -20.88 9.25 24.46
N LYS A 404 -21.84 9.00 25.34
CA LYS A 404 -21.64 9.05 26.80
C LYS A 404 -20.95 7.79 27.30
N ASN A 405 -20.22 7.90 28.41
CA ASN A 405 -19.65 6.73 29.09
C ASN A 405 -20.77 6.02 29.87
N PRO A 406 -21.10 4.74 29.58
CA PRO A 406 -22.20 4.07 30.27
C PRO A 406 -21.99 3.88 31.78
N LEU A 407 -20.74 3.92 32.27
CA LEU A 407 -20.46 3.81 33.71
C LEU A 407 -20.85 5.08 34.49
N THR A 408 -20.81 6.25 33.85
CA THR A 408 -21.16 7.54 34.49
C THR A 408 -22.50 8.08 34.01
N GLY A 409 -22.98 7.61 32.85
CA GLY A 409 -24.15 8.18 32.18
C GLY A 409 -23.89 9.58 31.59
N ASP A 410 -22.63 10.00 31.49
CA ASP A 410 -22.24 11.35 31.09
C ASP A 410 -20.91 11.36 30.28
N PHE A 411 -20.48 12.53 29.82
CA PHE A 411 -19.22 12.75 29.11
C PHE A 411 -18.02 12.87 30.06
N SER A 412 -17.88 11.88 30.95
CA SER A 412 -16.89 11.90 32.03
C SER A 412 -16.34 10.51 32.33
N CYS A 413 -15.20 10.46 33.01
CA CYS A 413 -14.62 9.21 33.49
C CYS A 413 -15.12 8.86 34.90
N PRO A 414 -15.27 7.57 35.23
CA PRO A 414 -15.61 7.15 36.58
C PRO A 414 -14.48 7.45 37.57
N VAL A 415 -14.80 7.42 38.86
CA VAL A 415 -13.83 7.67 39.95
C VAL A 415 -12.66 6.68 39.84
N GLY A 416 -11.43 7.18 40.02
CA GLY A 416 -10.19 6.39 39.88
C GLY A 416 -9.59 6.41 38.46
N TYR A 417 -10.30 6.97 37.48
CA TYR A 417 -9.82 7.16 36.11
C TYR A 417 -9.62 8.64 35.76
N THR A 418 -8.73 8.89 34.81
CA THR A 418 -8.48 10.23 34.25
C THR A 418 -8.85 10.24 32.77
N SER A 419 -9.47 11.33 32.32
CA SER A 419 -9.80 11.52 30.91
C SER A 419 -8.58 11.88 30.08
N ILE A 420 -8.36 11.14 29.00
CA ILE A 420 -7.30 11.38 28.03
C ILE A 420 -7.95 11.69 26.68
N LYS A 421 -7.78 12.94 26.22
CA LYS A 421 -8.26 13.39 24.91
C LYS A 421 -7.35 12.85 23.81
N LEU A 422 -7.86 11.88 23.05
CA LEU A 422 -7.11 11.28 21.95
C LEU A 422 -6.92 12.25 20.79
N ARG A 423 -7.98 12.97 20.42
CA ARG A 423 -7.97 13.96 19.34
C ARG A 423 -9.25 14.79 19.34
N SER A 424 -9.15 16.01 18.79
CA SER A 424 -10.30 16.81 18.34
C SER A 424 -10.30 16.91 16.81
N GLN A 425 -11.47 16.76 16.19
CA GLN A 425 -11.62 16.74 14.74
C GLN A 425 -12.83 17.55 14.30
N GLN A 426 -12.79 18.05 13.07
CA GLN A 426 -13.94 18.67 12.42
C GLN A 426 -14.55 17.67 11.44
N HIS A 427 -15.87 17.57 11.44
CA HIS A 427 -16.61 16.79 10.48
C HIS A 427 -17.51 17.72 9.67
N GLU A 428 -17.52 17.51 8.36
CA GLU A 428 -18.35 18.23 7.42
C GLU A 428 -19.15 17.21 6.62
N GLU A 429 -20.46 17.42 6.56
CA GLU A 429 -21.37 16.60 5.77
C GLU A 429 -22.37 17.52 5.04
N GLY A 430 -22.74 17.10 3.84
CA GLY A 430 -23.67 17.83 3.01
C GLY A 430 -25.06 17.23 3.08
N PHE A 431 -26.04 18.11 3.25
CA PHE A 431 -27.45 17.76 3.35
C PHE A 431 -28.19 18.38 2.17
N SER A 432 -29.02 17.56 1.51
CA SER A 432 -29.95 18.02 0.49
C SER A 432 -31.28 18.33 1.15
N HIS A 433 -31.72 19.58 1.00
CA HIS A 433 -33.01 20.05 1.48
C HIS A 433 -33.87 20.48 0.30
N LEU A 434 -35.12 20.04 0.31
CA LEU A 434 -36.09 20.51 -0.67
C LEU A 434 -36.75 21.79 -0.14
N ASP A 435 -36.31 22.95 -0.64
CA ASP A 435 -36.91 24.24 -0.32
C ASP A 435 -38.03 24.56 -1.31
N CYS A 436 -39.28 24.45 -0.85
CA CYS A 436 -40.47 24.67 -1.66
C CYS A 436 -41.09 26.03 -1.33
N ARG A 437 -41.06 26.95 -2.30
CA ARG A 437 -41.78 28.22 -2.24
C ARG A 437 -42.98 28.22 -3.17
N ARG A 438 -44.06 28.87 -2.74
CA ARG A 438 -45.26 29.04 -3.55
C ARG A 438 -45.18 30.35 -4.32
N ASP A 439 -45.00 30.27 -5.63
CA ASP A 439 -44.94 31.42 -6.54
C ASP A 439 -46.32 31.65 -7.17
N CYS A 440 -46.89 32.82 -6.96
CA CYS A 440 -48.26 33.13 -7.39
C CYS A 440 -48.30 34.36 -8.30
N PHE A 441 -48.96 34.23 -9.46
CA PHE A 441 -49.14 35.30 -10.43
C PHE A 441 -50.62 35.71 -10.56
N LEU A 442 -50.87 36.98 -10.93
CA LEU A 442 -52.20 37.61 -11.10
C LEU A 442 -53.14 37.45 -9.88
N TRP A 443 -53.16 38.44 -8.98
CA TRP A 443 -54.06 38.49 -7.81
C TRP A 443 -54.11 37.20 -6.97
N LYS A 444 -52.98 36.48 -6.87
CA LYS A 444 -52.85 35.19 -6.17
C LYS A 444 -53.74 34.04 -6.70
N LEU A 445 -54.34 34.18 -7.88
CA LEU A 445 -55.21 33.14 -8.46
C LEU A 445 -54.44 31.98 -9.08
N PHE A 446 -53.23 32.22 -9.62
CA PHE A 446 -52.43 31.18 -10.26
C PHE A 446 -51.14 30.94 -9.46
N CYS A 447 -51.16 29.93 -8.59
CA CYS A 447 -50.00 29.57 -7.77
C CYS A 447 -49.36 28.27 -8.26
N LYS A 448 -48.04 28.26 -8.37
CA LYS A 448 -47.21 27.07 -8.60
C LYS A 448 -46.26 26.87 -7.43
N TRP A 449 -46.00 25.61 -7.08
CA TRP A 449 -44.92 25.28 -6.15
C TRP A 449 -43.61 25.22 -6.94
N ILE A 450 -42.64 26.03 -6.53
CA ILE A 450 -41.27 25.95 -7.02
C ILE A 450 -40.46 25.33 -5.88
N CYS A 451 -39.96 24.13 -6.10
CA CYS A 451 -39.11 23.43 -5.15
C CYS A 451 -37.69 23.38 -5.67
N ASN A 452 -36.75 23.85 -4.87
CA ASN A 452 -35.33 23.84 -5.17
C ASN A 452 -34.63 22.85 -4.24
N ASP A 453 -33.80 21.98 -4.81
CA ASP A 453 -32.91 21.14 -4.01
C ASP A 453 -31.68 21.98 -3.63
N ILE A 454 -31.63 22.37 -2.36
CA ILE A 454 -30.55 23.16 -1.79
C ILE A 454 -29.62 22.20 -1.06
N PHE A 455 -28.38 22.14 -1.54
CA PHE A 455 -27.33 21.41 -0.87
C PHE A 455 -26.60 22.33 0.12
N THR A 456 -26.81 22.12 1.42
CA THR A 456 -26.14 22.86 2.49
C THR A 456 -25.06 22.02 3.14
N LEU A 457 -23.93 22.64 3.48
CA LEU A 457 -22.89 22.00 4.28
C LEU A 457 -23.11 22.33 5.75
N SER A 458 -23.09 21.30 6.59
CA SER A 458 -23.10 21.43 8.05
C SER A 458 -21.78 20.93 8.61
N LYS A 459 -21.28 21.63 9.62
CA LYS A 459 -19.95 21.45 10.19
C LYS A 459 -20.02 21.37 11.70
N VAL A 460 -19.34 20.37 12.25
CA VAL A 460 -19.25 20.13 13.69
C VAL A 460 -17.81 19.87 14.10
N GLN A 461 -17.51 20.08 15.37
CA GLN A 461 -16.25 19.69 15.99
C GLN A 461 -16.52 18.69 17.10
N PHE A 462 -15.87 17.52 17.05
CA PHE A 462 -16.01 16.50 18.08
C PHE A 462 -14.65 16.11 18.63
N SER A 463 -14.64 15.64 19.88
CA SER A 463 -13.42 15.17 20.53
C SER A 463 -13.62 13.85 21.27
N SER A 464 -12.70 12.93 21.01
CA SER A 464 -12.76 11.54 21.46
C SER A 464 -11.86 11.35 22.67
N HIS A 465 -12.40 10.74 23.72
CA HIS A 465 -11.73 10.56 25.01
C HIS A 465 -11.78 9.11 25.45
N TRP A 466 -10.75 8.68 26.18
CA TRP A 466 -10.73 7.40 26.88
C TRP A 466 -10.30 7.59 28.34
N CYS A 467 -10.74 6.66 29.18
CA CYS A 467 -10.51 6.72 30.62
C CYS A 467 -9.35 5.81 31.02
N ALA A 468 -8.21 6.41 31.35
CA ALA A 468 -7.01 5.73 31.80
C ALA A 468 -6.99 5.62 33.34
N VAL A 469 -6.56 4.46 33.85
CA VAL A 469 -6.47 4.23 35.30
C VAL A 469 -5.34 5.05 35.92
N ARG A 470 -5.59 5.68 37.08
CA ARG A 470 -4.58 6.48 37.81
C ARG A 470 -4.39 6.05 39.28
N GLY A 471 -5.34 5.30 39.82
CA GLY A 471 -5.31 4.85 41.21
C GLY A 471 -6.05 3.52 41.39
N PRO A 472 -6.25 3.05 42.64
CA PRO A 472 -7.05 1.88 42.91
C PRO A 472 -8.50 2.09 42.45
N VAL A 473 -9.08 1.08 41.80
CA VAL A 473 -10.40 1.13 41.18
C VAL A 473 -11.29 0.02 41.76
N SER A 474 -12.57 0.30 42.00
CA SER A 474 -13.54 -0.74 42.40
C SER A 474 -13.89 -1.66 41.22
N GLU A 475 -14.13 -2.95 41.47
CA GLU A 475 -14.49 -3.90 40.39
C GLU A 475 -15.72 -3.45 39.57
N THR A 476 -16.69 -2.80 40.21
CA THR A 476 -17.92 -2.28 39.60
C THR A 476 -17.73 -1.13 38.61
N SER A 477 -16.55 -0.50 38.58
CA SER A 477 -16.22 0.63 37.69
C SER A 477 -15.24 0.23 36.58
N THR A 478 -15.26 -1.05 36.18
CA THR A 478 -14.37 -1.58 35.16
C THR A 478 -15.15 -2.19 34.00
N PHE A 479 -14.66 -1.98 32.78
CA PHE A 479 -15.11 -2.71 31.61
C PHE A 479 -14.14 -3.84 31.26
N LEU A 480 -14.71 -4.96 30.83
CA LEU A 480 -14.00 -5.94 30.03
C LEU A 480 -13.87 -5.42 28.60
N PHE A 481 -12.67 -5.50 28.03
CA PHE A 481 -12.38 -5.09 26.66
C PHE A 481 -12.49 -6.29 25.71
N GLY A 482 -13.35 -6.20 24.70
CA GLY A 482 -13.65 -7.28 23.75
C GLY A 482 -13.09 -7.04 22.35
N GLY A 483 -12.10 -6.15 22.22
CA GLY A 483 -11.58 -5.69 20.93
C GLY A 483 -12.35 -4.52 20.34
N LEU A 484 -11.99 -4.17 19.11
CA LEU A 484 -12.57 -3.04 18.38
C LEU A 484 -12.70 -3.37 16.89
N PHE A 485 -13.58 -2.66 16.20
CA PHE A 485 -13.75 -2.77 14.75
C PHE A 485 -14.22 -1.44 14.17
N SER A 486 -14.17 -1.34 12.85
CA SER A 486 -14.71 -0.20 12.10
C SER A 486 -15.37 -0.70 10.82
N ALA A 487 -15.90 0.22 10.01
CA ALA A 487 -16.39 -0.10 8.67
C ALA A 487 -15.30 -0.70 7.75
N LYS A 488 -14.01 -0.49 8.06
CA LYS A 488 -12.87 -0.97 7.25
C LYS A 488 -12.02 -2.05 7.93
N SER A 489 -12.27 -2.34 9.21
CA SER A 489 -11.49 -3.29 10.01
C SER A 489 -12.39 -4.26 10.78
N THR A 490 -12.01 -5.53 10.81
CA THR A 490 -12.70 -6.57 11.59
C THR A 490 -12.14 -6.64 13.00
N ASN A 491 -12.97 -6.98 13.99
CA ASN A 491 -12.50 -7.28 15.33
C ASN A 491 -11.70 -8.60 15.33
N PRO A 492 -10.41 -8.61 15.73
CA PRO A 492 -9.63 -9.83 15.77
C PRO A 492 -10.19 -10.93 16.69
N VAL A 493 -10.98 -10.56 17.71
CA VAL A 493 -11.60 -11.50 18.65
C VAL A 493 -12.73 -12.30 18.01
N THR A 494 -13.51 -11.70 17.12
CA THR A 494 -14.65 -12.35 16.44
C THR A 494 -14.37 -12.69 14.98
N ASN A 495 -13.30 -12.16 14.40
CA ASN A 495 -13.01 -12.15 12.96
C ASN A 495 -14.16 -11.57 12.10
N ALA A 496 -14.96 -10.69 12.69
CA ALA A 496 -16.09 -10.03 12.03
C ALA A 496 -16.19 -8.56 12.45
N GLN A 497 -17.01 -7.77 11.76
CA GLN A 497 -17.37 -6.42 12.17
C GLN A 497 -18.45 -6.45 13.27
N SER A 498 -18.16 -7.15 14.36
CA SER A 498 -19.10 -7.37 15.46
C SER A 498 -18.39 -7.51 16.81
N CYS A 499 -19.15 -7.29 17.87
CA CYS A 499 -18.70 -7.57 19.23
C CYS A 499 -18.86 -9.04 19.61
N PRO A 500 -18.01 -9.57 20.50
CA PRO A 500 -18.19 -10.91 21.06
C PRO A 500 -19.54 -11.04 21.80
N SER A 501 -19.98 -12.27 22.04
CA SER A 501 -21.20 -12.50 22.83
C SER A 501 -21.09 -11.85 24.22
N ARG A 502 -22.17 -11.17 24.65
CA ARG A 502 -22.28 -10.36 25.89
C ARG A 502 -21.54 -9.02 25.88
N TYR A 503 -20.97 -8.61 24.75
CA TYR A 503 -20.38 -7.29 24.57
C TYR A 503 -21.30 -6.41 23.74
N TYR A 504 -21.26 -5.10 23.99
CA TYR A 504 -21.94 -4.08 23.21
C TYR A 504 -20.94 -3.01 22.72
N PRO A 505 -21.21 -2.37 21.58
CA PRO A 505 -20.28 -1.40 20.99
C PRO A 505 -20.48 0.01 21.56
N LEU A 506 -19.38 0.68 21.89
CA LEU A 506 -19.31 2.14 22.12
C LEU A 506 -18.77 2.82 20.88
N LYS A 507 -19.37 3.95 20.48
CA LYS A 507 -18.86 4.76 19.37
C LYS A 507 -17.60 5.52 19.83
N LEU A 508 -16.59 5.54 18.99
CA LEU A 508 -15.44 6.41 19.15
C LEU A 508 -15.02 6.91 17.76
N PHE A 509 -14.58 8.16 17.70
CA PHE A 509 -14.33 8.83 16.42
C PHE A 509 -15.58 8.82 15.53
N ASP A 510 -15.39 8.72 14.22
CA ASP A 510 -16.43 8.68 13.19
C ASP A 510 -17.01 7.26 13.00
N GLN A 511 -16.15 6.24 12.97
CA GLN A 511 -16.50 4.88 12.53
C GLN A 511 -16.06 3.77 13.48
N LEU A 512 -15.27 4.09 14.52
CA LEU A 512 -14.74 3.06 15.41
C LEU A 512 -15.82 2.61 16.40
N LYS A 513 -15.90 1.30 16.61
CA LYS A 513 -16.73 0.65 17.61
C LYS A 513 -15.83 -0.10 18.58
N VAL A 514 -15.89 0.28 19.85
CA VAL A 514 -15.13 -0.36 20.94
C VAL A 514 -16.06 -1.31 21.68
N CYS A 515 -15.74 -2.60 21.70
CA CYS A 515 -16.58 -3.61 22.34
C CYS A 515 -16.30 -3.69 23.84
N VAL A 516 -17.32 -3.44 24.65
CA VAL A 516 -17.23 -3.47 26.11
C VAL A 516 -18.29 -4.38 26.74
N SER A 517 -17.98 -4.92 27.92
CA SER A 517 -18.93 -5.66 28.75
C SER A 517 -18.67 -5.34 30.21
N SER A 518 -19.74 -5.20 30.99
CA SER A 518 -19.72 -5.23 32.47
C SER A 518 -20.20 -6.56 33.04
N ASP A 519 -20.59 -7.51 32.18
CA ASP A 519 -20.99 -8.87 32.58
C ASP A 519 -19.76 -9.76 32.72
N GLU A 520 -19.55 -10.30 33.92
CA GLU A 520 -18.48 -11.23 34.25
C GLU A 520 -18.43 -12.48 33.36
N ARG A 521 -19.58 -12.92 32.82
CA ARG A 521 -19.64 -14.04 31.87
C ARG A 521 -18.95 -13.72 30.54
N GLY A 522 -18.73 -12.44 30.25
CA GLY A 522 -17.96 -11.97 29.10
C GLY A 522 -16.46 -12.22 29.21
N ARG A 523 -15.93 -12.49 30.41
CA ARG A 523 -14.48 -12.60 30.70
C ARG A 523 -13.74 -13.58 29.79
N ARG A 524 -14.43 -14.62 29.29
CA ARG A 524 -13.89 -15.60 28.32
C ARG A 524 -13.39 -14.98 27.00
N HIS A 525 -13.96 -13.86 26.57
CA HIS A 525 -13.53 -13.14 25.36
C HIS A 525 -12.78 -11.84 25.68
N SER A 526 -12.46 -11.61 26.96
CA SER A 526 -11.77 -10.40 27.38
C SER A 526 -10.31 -10.45 26.94
N VAL A 527 -9.86 -9.36 26.34
CA VAL A 527 -8.47 -9.16 25.94
C VAL A 527 -7.83 -8.16 26.90
N PRO A 528 -6.67 -8.46 27.49
CA PRO A 528 -5.98 -7.48 28.33
C PRO A 528 -5.64 -6.24 27.52
N PHE A 529 -6.10 -5.09 28.02
CA PHE A 529 -6.01 -3.81 27.34
C PHE A 529 -4.90 -2.97 27.97
N GLY A 530 -4.03 -2.40 27.12
CA GLY A 530 -2.86 -1.64 27.54
C GLY A 530 -2.94 -0.14 27.27
N GLY A 531 -4.07 0.36 26.77
CA GLY A 531 -4.31 1.78 26.53
C GLY A 531 -4.45 2.18 25.05
N PHE A 532 -4.92 3.43 24.85
CA PHE A 532 -4.98 4.10 23.54
C PHE A 532 -3.94 5.23 23.49
N PHE A 533 -3.45 5.53 22.28
CA PHE A 533 -2.68 6.72 21.99
C PHE A 533 -2.90 7.17 20.54
N SER A 534 -2.46 8.38 20.19
CA SER A 534 -2.63 8.94 18.86
C SER A 534 -1.38 9.66 18.38
N CYS A 535 -1.41 10.16 17.14
CA CYS A 535 -0.37 11.05 16.64
C CYS A 535 -0.20 12.33 17.49
N GLN A 536 -1.19 12.71 18.32
CA GLN A 536 -1.17 13.91 19.16
C GLN A 536 -0.83 13.63 20.63
N ILE A 537 -1.33 12.54 21.21
CA ILE A 537 -1.15 12.22 22.63
C ILE A 537 -0.56 10.81 22.82
N GLY A 538 0.33 10.65 23.79
CA GLY A 538 0.87 9.34 24.17
C GLY A 538 -0.04 8.55 25.12
N ASN A 539 0.42 7.36 25.48
CA ASN A 539 -0.26 6.46 26.40
C ASN A 539 0.24 6.67 27.84
N PRO A 540 -0.59 7.14 28.79
CA PRO A 540 -0.21 7.28 30.20
C PRO A 540 0.22 5.97 30.87
N LEU A 541 -0.15 4.80 30.33
CA LEU A 541 0.19 3.51 30.91
C LEU A 541 1.60 3.02 30.50
N SER A 542 2.30 3.74 29.62
CA SER A 542 3.56 3.31 29.00
C SER A 542 4.85 3.76 29.73
N GLY A 543 4.72 4.42 30.89
CA GLY A 543 5.85 4.89 31.70
C GLY A 543 5.42 5.80 32.87
N LEU A 544 6.41 6.33 33.59
CA LEU A 544 6.22 7.19 34.78
C LEU A 544 6.00 8.68 34.46
N LEU A 545 5.87 9.06 33.19
CA LEU A 545 5.76 10.46 32.78
C LEU A 545 4.38 11.02 33.15
N ASN A 546 4.31 12.29 33.57
CA ASN A 546 3.11 12.90 34.15
C ASN A 546 2.16 13.56 33.13
N GLY A 547 2.51 13.55 31.84
CA GLY A 547 1.68 14.10 30.77
C GLY A 547 1.65 15.63 30.69
N THR A 548 2.69 16.30 31.19
CA THR A 548 2.83 17.77 31.09
C THR A 548 3.54 18.17 29.79
N GLU A 549 3.54 19.45 29.40
CA GLU A 549 4.24 19.90 28.17
C GLU A 549 5.75 19.55 28.18
N ASN A 550 6.37 19.54 29.36
CA ASN A 550 7.79 19.16 29.52
C ASN A 550 7.98 17.65 29.78
N ASP A 551 6.90 16.89 29.98
CA ASP A 551 6.92 15.48 30.39
C ASP A 551 5.75 14.72 29.76
N SER A 552 5.68 14.74 28.43
CA SER A 552 4.57 14.18 27.66
C SER A 552 4.56 12.65 27.69
N TYR A 553 3.38 12.03 27.72
CA TYR A 553 3.27 10.57 27.63
C TYR A 553 3.96 10.02 26.37
N LEU A 554 4.59 8.85 26.50
CA LEU A 554 5.23 8.18 25.37
C LEU A 554 4.17 7.57 24.44
N LYS A 555 4.38 7.70 23.13
CA LYS A 555 3.51 7.12 22.08
C LYS A 555 3.90 5.67 21.80
N ARG A 556 3.83 4.83 22.84
CA ARG A 556 4.17 3.40 22.76
C ARG A 556 3.30 2.57 23.69
N CYS A 557 3.36 1.26 23.55
CA CYS A 557 2.69 0.35 24.48
C CYS A 557 3.47 0.14 25.78
N PRO A 558 2.78 -0.19 26.88
CA PRO A 558 3.44 -0.68 28.10
C PRO A 558 4.20 -1.98 27.83
N ALA A 559 5.15 -2.32 28.71
CA ALA A 559 5.91 -3.56 28.61
C ALA A 559 4.97 -4.79 28.58
N GLY A 560 5.25 -5.76 27.70
CA GLY A 560 4.42 -6.95 27.48
C GLY A 560 3.15 -6.72 26.63
N PHE A 561 2.94 -5.51 26.12
CA PHE A 561 1.87 -5.18 25.17
C PHE A 561 2.41 -4.85 23.79
N SER A 562 1.64 -5.21 22.77
CA SER A 562 1.90 -4.92 21.36
C SER A 562 0.93 -3.86 20.86
N GLN A 563 1.39 -2.99 19.96
CA GLN A 563 0.55 -1.95 19.36
C GLN A 563 -0.20 -2.46 18.14
N HIS A 564 -1.42 -1.98 17.98
CA HIS A 564 -2.31 -2.31 16.87
C HIS A 564 -3.07 -1.05 16.42
N LEU A 565 -3.27 -0.90 15.12
CA LEU A 565 -4.01 0.24 14.58
C LEU A 565 -5.49 0.11 14.92
N ALA A 566 -6.05 1.14 15.56
CA ALA A 566 -7.49 1.27 15.73
C ALA A 566 -8.13 1.86 14.45
N LEU A 567 -7.68 3.05 14.04
CA LEU A 567 -8.07 3.69 12.78
C LEU A 567 -7.03 4.75 12.36
N ILE A 568 -7.10 5.15 11.09
CA ILE A 568 -6.50 6.39 10.60
C ILE A 568 -7.65 7.37 10.36
N SER A 569 -7.65 8.45 11.14
CA SER A 569 -8.65 9.51 11.03
C SER A 569 -7.94 10.73 10.45
N ASP A 570 -8.37 11.29 9.33
CA ASP A 570 -7.79 12.50 8.71
C ASP A 570 -6.25 12.67 8.89
N GLY A 571 -5.49 11.69 8.40
CA GLY A 571 -4.02 11.70 8.47
C GLY A 571 -3.39 11.55 9.87
N CYS A 572 -4.14 11.10 10.88
CA CYS A 572 -3.63 10.80 12.22
C CYS A 572 -3.93 9.34 12.57
N GLN A 573 -2.89 8.60 12.94
CA GLN A 573 -3.04 7.25 13.50
C GLN A 573 -3.55 7.32 14.93
N VAL A 574 -4.50 6.44 15.21
CA VAL A 574 -4.93 6.08 16.57
C VAL A 574 -4.60 4.61 16.76
N GLU A 575 -3.80 4.34 17.78
CA GLU A 575 -3.27 3.02 18.09
C GLU A 575 -3.80 2.57 19.45
N TYR A 576 -3.87 1.25 19.64
CA TYR A 576 -4.26 0.63 20.90
C TYR A 576 -3.34 -0.53 21.24
N CYS A 577 -3.20 -0.77 22.54
CA CYS A 577 -2.31 -1.78 23.07
C CYS A 577 -3.10 -2.98 23.56
N VAL A 578 -2.68 -4.18 23.14
CA VAL A 578 -3.16 -5.46 23.71
C VAL A 578 -1.98 -6.34 24.07
N GLN A 579 -2.20 -7.28 24.98
CA GLN A 579 -1.16 -8.22 25.39
C GLN A 579 -0.47 -8.84 24.15
N ALA A 580 0.85 -8.85 24.15
CA ALA A 580 1.65 -9.39 23.07
C ALA A 580 1.30 -10.87 22.79
N GLY A 581 1.46 -11.31 21.54
CA GLY A 581 1.14 -12.67 21.12
C GLY A 581 -0.35 -13.00 20.96
N ARG A 582 -1.28 -12.10 21.31
CA ARG A 582 -2.74 -12.40 21.20
C ARG A 582 -3.30 -12.38 19.78
N PHE A 583 -2.74 -11.56 18.90
CA PHE A 583 -3.27 -11.34 17.54
C PHE A 583 -2.26 -11.71 16.46
N THR A 584 -1.43 -12.74 16.64
CA THR A 584 -0.31 -13.06 15.74
C THR A 584 -0.64 -14.05 14.62
N ASP A 585 -1.81 -14.67 14.64
CA ASP A 585 -2.10 -15.86 13.81
C ASP A 585 -2.58 -15.56 12.39
N LYS A 586 -2.91 -14.30 12.07
CA LYS A 586 -3.37 -13.91 10.72
C LYS A 586 -2.18 -13.75 9.75
N PRO A 587 -2.41 -13.79 8.43
CA PRO A 587 -1.40 -13.46 7.43
C PRO A 587 -0.82 -12.05 7.63
N LEU A 588 0.40 -11.81 7.13
CA LEU A 588 1.02 -10.48 7.15
C LEU A 588 0.11 -9.45 6.45
N PRO A 589 -0.06 -8.25 7.02
CA PRO A 589 -0.87 -7.20 6.42
C PRO A 589 -0.33 -6.79 5.05
N GLN A 590 -1.23 -6.34 4.18
CA GLN A 590 -0.84 -5.63 2.96
C GLN A 590 -0.52 -4.17 3.30
N ALA A 591 0.24 -3.52 2.41
CA ALA A 591 0.53 -2.10 2.56
C ALA A 591 -0.78 -1.28 2.52
N ARG A 592 -0.94 -0.37 3.47
CA ARG A 592 -2.02 0.62 3.50
C ARG A 592 -1.72 1.65 2.42
N LEU A 593 -2.59 1.72 1.42
CA LEU A 593 -2.42 2.62 0.28
C LEU A 593 -3.08 3.98 0.56
N PRO A 594 -2.50 5.10 0.08
CA PRO A 594 -3.19 6.39 0.07
C PRO A 594 -4.46 6.36 -0.81
N PRO A 595 -5.41 7.29 -0.63
CA PRO A 595 -5.38 8.43 0.29
C PRO A 595 -5.77 8.05 1.71
N PHE A 596 -5.15 8.72 2.68
CA PHE A 596 -5.42 8.58 4.10
C PHE A 596 -6.28 9.72 4.65
N THR A 597 -6.50 10.72 3.81
CA THR A 597 -7.37 11.85 4.05
C THR A 597 -8.62 11.74 3.17
N ARG A 598 -9.74 12.27 3.65
CA ARG A 598 -10.97 12.34 2.86
C ARG A 598 -10.82 13.47 1.83
N LYS A 599 -11.42 13.28 0.65
CA LYS A 599 -11.57 14.37 -0.31
C LYS A 599 -12.47 15.44 0.32
N PRO A 600 -12.04 16.71 0.42
CA PRO A 600 -12.87 17.77 0.97
C PRO A 600 -14.16 17.93 0.16
N ALA A 601 -15.28 18.14 0.86
CA ALA A 601 -16.56 18.45 0.23
C ALA A 601 -16.48 19.83 -0.45
N ILE A 602 -17.13 19.97 -1.60
CA ILE A 602 -17.26 21.24 -2.31
C ILE A 602 -18.73 21.61 -2.24
N SER A 603 -19.06 22.83 -1.81
CA SER A 603 -20.42 23.32 -1.89
C SER A 603 -20.80 23.50 -3.36
N PHE A 604 -21.91 22.89 -3.76
CA PHE A 604 -22.52 23.11 -5.07
C PHE A 604 -23.89 23.74 -4.83
N LEU A 605 -24.20 24.84 -5.54
CA LEU A 605 -25.58 25.27 -5.72
C LEU A 605 -26.09 24.54 -6.97
N ALA A 606 -27.02 23.60 -6.79
CA ALA A 606 -27.64 22.89 -7.91
C ALA A 606 -28.78 23.71 -8.53
N THR A 607 -28.98 23.53 -9.83
CA THR A 607 -29.92 24.24 -10.73
C THR A 607 -31.40 23.98 -10.43
N ASP A 608 -32.23 25.00 -10.66
CA ASP A 608 -33.69 24.99 -10.48
C ASP A 608 -34.38 23.87 -11.29
N PHE A 609 -35.28 23.11 -10.65
CA PHE A 609 -36.21 22.19 -11.34
C PHE A 609 -37.66 22.61 -11.08
N ILE A 610 -38.42 22.86 -12.15
CA ILE A 610 -39.83 23.25 -12.05
C ILE A 610 -40.69 21.98 -12.04
N LEU A 611 -41.26 21.65 -10.88
CA LEU A 611 -42.32 20.64 -10.77
C LEU A 611 -43.67 21.28 -11.12
N VAL A 612 -44.16 21.04 -12.33
CA VAL A 612 -45.54 21.35 -12.71
C VAL A 612 -46.42 20.18 -12.26
N THR A 613 -47.17 20.37 -11.17
CA THR A 613 -48.26 19.47 -10.81
C THR A 613 -49.51 19.92 -11.54
N SER A 614 -50.06 19.02 -12.37
CA SER A 614 -51.31 19.19 -13.12
C SER A 614 -52.54 19.08 -12.25
#